data_AF-A0A7C9EMP2-F1
#
_entry.id   AF-A0A7C9EMP2-F1
#
_cell.length_a   1.000
_cell.length_b   1.000
_cell.length_c   1.000
_cell.angle_alpha   90.00
_cell.angle_beta   90.00
_cell.angle_gamma   90.00
#
_symmetry.space_group_name_H-M   'P 1'
#
loop_
_entity.id
_entity.type
_entity.pdbx_description
1 polymer ?
#
loop_
_entity_poly.entity_id
_entity_poly.type
_entity_poly.pdbx_seq_one_letter_code
_entity_poly.pdbx_strand_id
1 'polypeptide(L)'
;ASKDGNLQVLNGKNQILWSSNNSNKAGNGFSAATQILDSGNCVTIKDDIIWQSFHHPTDSHLPNMELTATKNLNQKTVLQSWKSPSDPPDGRFTIGLDSFSCPTVLSGMGITHTGQVIHGTAIS
;
A
#
# COMPACT_ATOMS: atom_id res chain seq x y z
N ALA A 1 -13.05 -10.72 10.73
CA ALA A 1 -11.79 -10.44 11.45
C ALA A 1 -11.66 -11.39 12.64
N SER A 2 -10.44 -11.66 13.10
CA SER A 2 -10.20 -12.40 14.35
C SER A 2 -10.66 -11.57 15.57
N LYS A 3 -10.67 -12.19 16.76
CA LYS A 3 -11.01 -11.49 18.02
C LYS A 3 -10.11 -10.29 18.30
N ASP A 4 -8.92 -10.28 17.72
CA ASP A 4 -7.92 -9.21 17.87
C ASP A 4 -8.00 -8.19 16.72
N GLY A 5 -9.12 -8.18 15.98
CA GLY A 5 -9.36 -7.23 14.89
C GLY A 5 -8.49 -7.45 13.65
N ASN A 6 -7.77 -8.57 13.54
CA ASN A 6 -6.92 -8.89 12.39
C ASN A 6 -7.72 -9.50 11.24
N LEU A 7 -7.38 -9.12 10.01
CA LEU A 7 -7.72 -9.92 8.83
C LEU A 7 -6.67 -11.03 8.71
N GLN A 8 -7.12 -12.28 8.65
CA GLN A 8 -6.25 -13.45 8.66
C GLN A 8 -6.62 -14.41 7.53
N VAL A 9 -5.60 -14.93 6.87
CA VAL A 9 -5.75 -16.04 5.92
C VAL A 9 -5.20 -17.28 6.60
N LEU A 10 -6.04 -18.32 6.68
CA LEU A 10 -5.66 -19.60 7.27
C LEU A 10 -5.63 -20.68 6.20
N ASN A 11 -4.75 -21.67 6.38
CA ASN A 11 -4.79 -22.88 5.57
C ASN A 11 -5.84 -23.88 6.10
N GLY A 12 -6.02 -25.01 5.40
CA GLY A 12 -6.96 -26.06 5.80
C GLY A 12 -6.65 -26.76 7.14
N LYS A 13 -5.51 -26.44 7.77
CA LYS A 13 -5.11 -26.91 9.11
C LYS A 13 -5.24 -25.81 10.18
N ASN A 14 -5.94 -24.71 9.87
CA ASN A 14 -6.07 -23.53 10.73
C ASN A 14 -4.74 -22.86 11.10
N GLN A 15 -3.70 -23.01 10.28
CA GLN A 15 -2.45 -22.27 10.46
C GLN A 15 -2.55 -20.93 9.74
N ILE A 16 -2.12 -19.85 10.41
CA ILE A 16 -2.12 -18.50 9.85
C ILE A 16 -1.01 -18.42 8.78
N LEU A 17 -1.40 -18.21 7.53
CA LEU A 17 -0.48 -17.96 6.40
C LEU A 17 -0.15 -16.49 6.25
N TRP A 18 -1.11 -15.61 6.59
CA TRP A 18 -0.97 -14.16 6.50
C TRP A 18 -1.88 -13.47 7.52
N SER A 19 -1.45 -12.32 8.02
CA SER A 19 -2.19 -11.48 8.97
C SER A 19 -1.92 -10.00 8.69
N SER A 20 -2.96 -9.16 8.81
CA SER A 20 -2.85 -7.71 8.65
C SER A 20 -2.04 -7.01 9.75
N ASN A 21 -1.79 -7.70 10.87
CA ASN A 21 -0.96 -7.24 12.00
C ASN A 21 -1.41 -5.89 12.59
N ASN A 22 -2.68 -5.80 12.97
CA ASN A 22 -3.35 -4.64 13.56
C ASN A 22 -3.04 -4.45 15.06
N SER A 23 -1.94 -5.02 15.57
CA SER A 23 -1.65 -5.23 17.00
C SER A 23 -1.69 -3.97 17.86
N ASN A 24 -1.52 -2.78 17.27
CA ASN A 24 -1.54 -1.50 17.99
C ASN A 24 -2.87 -0.74 17.92
N LYS A 25 -3.78 -1.11 17.00
CA LYS A 25 -5.01 -0.35 16.72
C LYS A 25 -6.30 -1.07 17.12
N ALA A 26 -6.26 -2.38 17.28
CA ALA A 26 -7.46 -3.16 17.56
C ALA A 26 -7.97 -3.04 18.99
N GLY A 27 -7.09 -2.79 19.99
CA GLY A 27 -7.47 -2.74 21.41
C GLY A 27 -8.09 -4.05 21.93
N ASN A 28 -8.31 -4.16 23.24
CA ASN A 28 -9.01 -5.32 23.81
C ASN A 28 -10.52 -5.17 23.65
N GLY A 29 -11.16 -6.15 23.01
CA GLY A 29 -12.62 -6.25 22.91
C GLY A 29 -13.22 -5.42 21.77
N PHE A 30 -14.32 -5.94 21.22
CA PHE A 30 -15.15 -5.46 20.10
C PHE A 30 -14.80 -5.94 18.68
N SER A 31 -15.87 -6.23 17.93
CA SER A 31 -15.89 -6.89 16.63
C SER A 31 -15.48 -5.92 15.52
N ALA A 32 -14.30 -6.13 14.91
CA ALA A 32 -13.93 -5.42 13.70
C ALA A 32 -14.66 -6.01 12.49
N ALA A 33 -15.20 -5.16 11.62
CA ALA A 33 -15.84 -5.54 10.38
C ALA A 33 -14.90 -5.30 9.20
N THR A 34 -14.91 -6.21 8.22
CA THR A 34 -14.15 -6.07 6.97
C THR A 34 -15.13 -5.91 5.81
N GLN A 35 -14.92 -4.92 4.95
CA GLN A 35 -15.75 -4.68 3.78
C GLN A 35 -14.91 -4.21 2.59
N ILE A 36 -15.42 -4.44 1.38
CA ILE A 36 -14.85 -3.89 0.14
C ILE A 36 -15.70 -2.69 -0.24
N LEU A 37 -15.07 -1.52 -0.35
CA LEU A 37 -15.73 -0.29 -0.79
C LEU A 37 -15.90 -0.28 -2.32
N ASP A 38 -16.77 0.58 -2.85
CA ASP A 38 -16.97 0.74 -4.29
C ASP A 38 -15.69 1.17 -5.05
N SER A 39 -14.72 1.75 -4.34
CA SER A 39 -13.39 2.05 -4.89
C SER A 39 -12.51 0.82 -5.10
N GLY A 40 -12.92 -0.36 -4.61
CA GLY A 40 -12.11 -1.57 -4.54
C GLY A 40 -11.19 -1.63 -3.32
N ASN A 41 -11.20 -0.61 -2.45
CA ASN A 41 -10.42 -0.64 -1.21
C ASN A 41 -11.07 -1.59 -0.20
N CYS A 42 -10.34 -2.63 0.21
CA CYS A 42 -10.75 -3.51 1.29
C CYS A 42 -10.31 -2.91 2.62
N VAL A 43 -11.27 -2.56 3.47
CA VAL A 43 -11.03 -1.89 4.75
C VAL A 43 -11.49 -2.75 5.91
N THR A 44 -10.74 -2.72 7.00
CA THR A 44 -11.19 -3.25 8.30
C THR A 44 -11.42 -2.10 9.25
N ILE A 45 -12.62 -2.04 9.82
CA ILE A 45 -13.14 -0.94 10.63
C ILE A 45 -13.51 -1.46 12.01
N LYS A 46 -13.13 -0.71 13.04
CA LYS A 46 -13.63 -0.89 14.40
C LYS A 46 -14.36 0.39 14.83
N ASP A 47 -13.61 1.34 15.38
CA ASP A 47 -14.05 2.73 15.61
C ASP A 47 -13.56 3.65 14.48
N ASP A 48 -12.38 3.34 13.94
CA ASP A 48 -11.76 3.94 12.77
C ASP A 48 -11.27 2.85 11.79
N ILE A 49 -10.75 3.26 10.64
CA ILE A 49 -10.05 2.37 9.71
C ILE A 49 -8.74 1.92 10.37
N ILE A 50 -8.69 0.65 10.78
CA ILE A 50 -7.51 0.06 11.42
C ILE A 50 -6.58 -0.60 10.40
N TRP A 51 -7.10 -0.99 9.24
CA TRP A 51 -6.33 -1.53 8.12
C TRP A 51 -7.05 -1.24 6.80
N GLN A 52 -6.29 -1.04 5.71
CA GLN A 52 -6.83 -0.88 4.36
C GLN A 52 -5.88 -1.42 3.29
N SER A 53 -6.41 -2.04 2.25
CA SER A 53 -5.61 -2.68 1.19
C SER A 53 -4.84 -1.68 0.33
N PHE A 54 -5.34 -0.45 0.20
CA PHE A 54 -4.66 0.60 -0.58
C PHE A 54 -3.29 1.01 0.00
N HIS A 55 -3.00 0.72 1.26
CA HIS A 55 -1.66 0.88 1.85
C HIS A 55 -0.71 -0.29 1.57
N HIS A 56 -1.19 -1.33 0.90
CA HIS A 56 -0.44 -2.54 0.56
C HIS A 56 -0.65 -2.91 -0.92
N PRO A 57 -0.24 -2.04 -1.85
CA PRO A 57 -0.43 -2.29 -3.27
C PRO A 57 0.40 -3.49 -3.76
N THR A 58 -0.08 -4.12 -4.84
CA THR A 58 0.62 -5.16 -5.59
C THR A 58 1.09 -4.59 -6.92
N ASP A 59 0.61 -5.11 -8.04
CA ASP A 59 0.96 -4.76 -9.42
C ASP A 59 0.04 -3.70 -10.04
N SER A 60 -1.11 -3.42 -9.43
CA SER A 60 -2.17 -2.59 -10.00
C SER A 60 -2.44 -1.32 -9.19
N HIS A 61 -2.63 -0.19 -9.89
CA HIS A 61 -3.10 1.07 -9.30
C HIS A 61 -4.59 1.28 -9.58
N LEU A 62 -5.35 1.53 -8.52
CA LEU A 62 -6.78 1.81 -8.60
C LEU A 62 -7.05 3.30 -8.38
N PRO A 63 -8.14 3.84 -8.95
CA PRO A 63 -8.58 5.19 -8.64
C PRO A 63 -8.67 5.42 -7.13
N ASN A 64 -8.22 6.59 -6.68
CA ASN A 64 -8.20 7.01 -5.27
C ASN A 64 -7.16 6.27 -4.38
N MET A 65 -6.31 5.42 -4.96
CA MET A 65 -5.14 4.89 -4.27
C MET A 65 -4.00 5.92 -4.27
N GLU A 66 -3.41 6.17 -3.12
CA GLU A 66 -2.30 7.12 -2.98
C GLU A 66 -0.96 6.37 -3.01
N LEU A 67 -0.13 6.68 -4.01
CA LEU A 67 1.27 6.30 -3.99
C LEU A 67 2.05 7.39 -3.25
N THR A 68 2.84 7.01 -2.24
CA THR A 68 3.61 7.96 -1.43
C THR A 68 5.10 7.79 -1.69
N ALA A 69 5.78 8.89 -2.00
CA ALA A 69 7.23 8.94 -2.09
C ALA A 69 7.80 9.24 -0.68
N THR A 70 8.59 8.32 -0.13
CA THR A 70 9.29 8.56 1.14
C THR A 70 10.79 8.41 0.95
N LYS A 71 11.59 9.17 1.72
CA LYS A 71 13.06 9.07 1.69
C LYS A 71 13.58 7.73 2.22
N ASN A 72 12.75 7.03 2.99
CA ASN A 72 13.05 5.70 3.51
C ASN A 72 12.63 4.67 2.46
N LEU A 73 13.59 4.00 1.82
CA LEU A 73 13.33 2.92 0.85
C LEU A 73 12.35 1.86 1.38
N ASN A 74 12.37 1.57 2.69
CA ASN A 74 11.52 0.60 3.36
C ASN A 74 10.06 1.06 3.59
N GLN A 75 9.74 2.32 3.27
CA GLN A 75 8.40 2.93 3.42
C GLN A 75 7.88 3.49 2.10
N LYS A 76 8.49 3.14 0.98
CA LYS A 76 8.03 3.59 -0.34
C LYS A 76 6.84 2.72 -0.75
N THR A 77 5.69 3.34 -1.00
CA THR A 77 4.53 2.65 -1.57
C THR A 77 4.76 2.55 -3.08
N VAL A 78 5.13 1.36 -3.54
CA VAL A 78 5.39 1.06 -4.96
C VAL A 78 4.46 -0.02 -5.46
N LEU A 79 4.15 0.02 -6.74
CA LEU A 79 3.61 -1.15 -7.43
C LEU A 79 4.76 -2.10 -7.77
N GLN A 80 4.57 -3.39 -7.56
CA GLN A 80 5.49 -4.46 -7.91
C GLN A 80 4.82 -5.36 -8.94
N SER A 81 5.44 -5.55 -10.11
CA SER A 81 4.91 -6.46 -11.12
C SER A 81 4.85 -7.88 -10.57
N TRP A 82 3.96 -8.70 -11.10
CA TRP A 82 4.08 -10.15 -10.91
C TRP A 82 5.27 -10.71 -11.66
N LYS A 83 5.73 -11.89 -11.25
CA LYS A 83 6.81 -12.62 -11.93
C LYS A 83 6.38 -13.12 -13.30
N SER A 84 5.11 -13.50 -13.46
CA SER A 84 4.48 -13.77 -14.74
C SER A 84 2.95 -13.64 -14.64
N PRO A 85 2.19 -13.64 -15.76
CA PRO A 85 0.72 -13.55 -15.72
C PRO A 85 0.03 -14.63 -14.87
N SER A 86 0.68 -15.77 -14.62
CA SER A 86 0.17 -16.87 -13.80
C SER A 86 1.00 -17.13 -12.54
N ASP A 87 2.01 -16.32 -12.26
CA ASP A 87 2.90 -16.45 -11.09
C ASP A 87 2.86 -15.13 -10.31
N PRO A 88 1.91 -14.98 -9.37
CA PRO A 88 1.65 -13.73 -8.66
C PRO A 88 2.73 -13.24 -7.66
N PRO A 89 3.72 -14.03 -7.21
CA PRO A 89 4.84 -13.49 -6.44
C PRO A 89 5.56 -12.33 -7.14
N ASP A 90 6.30 -11.56 -6.35
CA ASP A 90 7.04 -10.38 -6.79
C ASP A 90 7.94 -10.67 -7.99
N GLY A 91 7.68 -9.93 -9.07
CA GLY A 91 8.45 -9.93 -10.29
C GLY A 91 9.60 -8.94 -10.25
N ARG A 92 10.13 -8.62 -11.42
CA ARG A 92 11.35 -7.79 -11.53
C ARG A 92 11.09 -6.32 -11.78
N PHE A 93 9.85 -5.86 -11.88
CA PHE A 93 9.57 -4.46 -12.24
C PHE A 93 8.83 -3.76 -11.12
N THR A 94 9.21 -2.52 -10.84
CA THR A 94 8.52 -1.66 -9.88
C THR A 94 8.11 -0.35 -10.53
N ILE A 95 7.00 0.22 -10.06
CA ILE A 95 6.57 1.57 -10.41
C ILE A 95 6.35 2.33 -9.10
N GLY A 96 6.93 3.52 -8.99
CA GLY A 96 6.67 4.37 -7.84
C GLY A 96 7.07 5.81 -8.06
N LEU A 97 6.75 6.64 -7.08
CA LEU A 97 7.13 8.05 -7.08
C LEU A 97 8.55 8.20 -6.54
N ASP A 98 9.38 8.98 -7.23
CA ASP A 98 10.69 9.36 -6.69
C ASP A 98 10.60 10.73 -6.00
N SER A 99 11.16 10.81 -4.80
CA SER A 99 11.29 12.06 -4.06
C SER A 99 12.56 12.79 -4.50
N PHE A 100 12.64 13.22 -5.76
CA PHE A 100 13.72 14.14 -6.11
C PHE A 100 13.46 15.47 -5.39
N SER A 101 14.44 15.94 -4.62
CA SER A 101 14.50 17.35 -4.25
C SER A 101 14.61 18.14 -5.55
N CYS A 102 13.49 18.57 -6.11
CA CYS A 102 13.49 19.44 -7.26
C CYS A 102 14.35 20.66 -6.89
N PRO A 103 15.48 20.95 -7.57
CA PRO A 103 16.23 22.14 -7.27
C PRO A 103 15.32 23.33 -7.58
N THR A 104 14.97 24.09 -6.53
CA THR A 104 14.16 25.30 -6.68
C THR A 104 14.86 26.25 -7.65
N VAL A 105 14.39 26.37 -8.88
CA VAL A 105 14.82 27.43 -9.80
C VAL A 105 14.02 28.67 -9.45
N LEU A 106 14.62 29.57 -8.68
CA LEU A 106 14.12 30.94 -8.51
C LEU A 106 14.38 31.72 -9.80
N SER A 107 13.45 31.64 -10.76
CA SER A 107 13.34 32.67 -11.78
C SER A 107 12.58 33.84 -11.15
N GLY A 108 13.10 35.06 -11.31
CA GLY A 108 12.46 36.27 -10.80
C GLY A 108 11.00 36.33 -11.27
N MET A 109 10.09 36.30 -10.30
CA MET A 109 8.62 36.25 -10.46
C MET A 109 8.04 34.86 -10.81
N GLY A 110 7.90 34.01 -9.79
CA GLY A 110 6.98 32.86 -9.80
C GLY A 110 7.62 31.56 -9.31
N ILE A 111 7.09 30.99 -8.22
CA ILE A 111 7.40 29.61 -7.84
C ILE A 111 6.62 28.69 -8.79
N THR A 112 7.32 28.03 -9.71
CA THR A 112 6.73 26.95 -10.53
C THR A 112 7.11 25.62 -9.90
N HIS A 113 6.14 24.89 -9.35
CA HIS A 113 6.34 23.50 -8.96
C HIS A 113 6.32 22.62 -10.23
N THR A 114 7.49 22.19 -10.70
CA THR A 114 7.58 21.16 -11.76
C THR A 114 7.27 19.78 -11.18
N GLY A 115 6.47 19.01 -11.92
CA GLY A 115 5.70 17.85 -11.44
C GLY A 115 6.48 16.66 -10.87
N GLN A 116 5.73 15.74 -10.27
CA GLN A 116 6.20 14.46 -9.76
C GLN A 116 6.55 13.51 -10.92
N VAL A 117 7.69 12.81 -10.84
CA VAL A 117 8.13 11.85 -11.86
C VAL A 117 7.85 10.43 -11.39
N ILE A 118 7.11 9.66 -12.20
CA ILE A 118 6.89 8.23 -12.02
C ILE A 118 8.03 7.48 -12.71
N HIS A 119 8.78 6.67 -11.98
CA HIS A 119 9.86 5.85 -12.53
C HIS A 119 9.51 4.37 -12.49
N GLY A 120 9.80 3.67 -13.59
CA GLY A 120 9.76 2.22 -13.69
C GLY A 120 11.18 1.64 -13.71
N THR A 121 11.51 0.75 -12.77
CA THR A 121 12.87 0.16 -12.69
C THR A 121 12.80 -1.37 -12.68
N ALA A 122 13.73 -2.00 -13.42
CA ALA A 122 13.98 -3.43 -13.33
C ALA A 122 14.95 -3.73 -12.18
N ILE A 123 14.58 -4.62 -11.25
CA ILE A 123 15.50 -5.16 -10.23
C ILE A 123 16.27 -6.36 -10.84
N SER A 124 17.60 -6.29 -10.83
CA SER A 124 18.51 -7.33 -11.34
C SER A 124 18.81 -8.41 -10.31
#